data_AF-A0A365L2Y4-F1
#
_entry.id   AF-A0A365L2Y4-F1
#
_cell.length_a   1.000
_cell.length_b   1.000
_cell.length_c   1.000
_cell.angle_alpha   90.00
_cell.angle_beta   90.00
_cell.angle_gamma   90.00
#
_symmetry.space_group_name_H-M   'P 1'
#
loop_
_entity.id
_entity.type
_entity.pdbx_description
1 polymer ?
#
loop_
_entity_poly.entity_id
_entity_poly.type
_entity_poly.pdbx_seq_one_letter_code
_entity_poly.pdbx_strand_id
1 'polypeptide(L)' 'MHPYQKYKEKLEKGHSKSMEEVIRELYIERDEGPSVTARELGIPRQAVLHFIHEYDLRNEKHENMAKHNKLKQ' A
#
# COMPACT_ATOMS: atom_id res chain seq x y z
N MET A 1 -13.82 -4.63 15.32
CA MET A 1 -13.81 -5.32 14.01
C MET A 1 -13.15 -4.39 13.02
N HIS A 2 -12.22 -4.89 12.22
CA HIS A 2 -11.54 -4.07 11.23
C HIS A 2 -12.50 -3.80 10.06
N PRO A 3 -12.80 -2.52 9.72
CA PRO A 3 -13.83 -2.19 8.73
C PRO A 3 -13.53 -2.78 7.33
N TYR A 4 -12.27 -3.14 7.07
CA TYR A 4 -11.81 -3.68 5.80
C TYR A 4 -11.24 -5.10 5.89
N GLN A 5 -11.48 -5.83 7.00
CA GLN A 5 -10.98 -7.20 7.20
C GLN A 5 -11.28 -8.14 6.03
N LYS A 6 -12.51 -8.04 5.49
CA LYS A 6 -12.97 -8.86 4.36
C LYS A 6 -12.12 -8.66 3.10
N TYR A 7 -11.61 -7.45 2.88
CA TYR A 7 -10.75 -7.14 1.73
C TYR A 7 -9.35 -7.70 1.94
N LYS A 8 -8.83 -7.56 3.16
CA LYS A 8 -7.55 -8.17 3.56
C LYS A 8 -7.56 -9.67 3.33
N GLU A 9 -8.54 -10.39 3.89
CA GLU A 9 -8.64 -11.85 3.74
C GLU A 9 -8.81 -12.30 2.29
N LYS A 10 -9.54 -11.53 1.47
CA LYS A 10 -9.73 -11.85 0.04
C LYS A 10 -8.43 -11.71 -0.74
N LEU A 11 -7.65 -10.68 -0.48
CA LEU A 11 -6.37 -10.43 -1.16
C LEU A 11 -5.28 -11.39 -0.69
N GLU A 12 -5.19 -11.65 0.62
CA GLU A 12 -4.20 -12.59 1.18
C GLU A 12 -4.42 -14.02 0.66
N LYS A 13 -5.68 -14.44 0.48
CA LYS A 13 -6.01 -15.74 -0.14
C LYS A 13 -5.67 -15.80 -1.63
N GLY A 14 -5.68 -14.66 -2.34
CA GLY A 14 -5.48 -14.61 -3.79
C GLY A 14 -4.02 -14.41 -4.21
N HIS A 15 -3.22 -13.70 -3.41
CA HIS A 15 -1.88 -13.25 -3.78
C HIS A 15 -0.74 -13.98 -3.05
N SER A 16 -1.02 -14.82 -2.05
CA SER A 16 0.00 -15.42 -1.16
C SER A 16 0.96 -14.41 -0.51
N LYS A 17 0.58 -13.12 -0.53
CA LYS A 17 1.29 -11.99 0.06
C LYS A 17 0.37 -11.32 1.06
N SER A 18 0.95 -10.69 2.08
CA SER A 18 0.18 -9.89 3.02
C SER A 18 -0.39 -8.64 2.33
N MET A 19 -1.50 -8.13 2.85
CA MET A 19 -2.08 -6.87 2.36
C MET A 19 -1.06 -5.71 2.40
N GLU A 20 -0.23 -5.70 3.44
CA GLU A 20 0.83 -4.72 3.62
C GLU A 20 1.84 -4.76 2.47
N GLU A 21 2.38 -5.93 2.14
CA GLU A 21 3.37 -6.06 1.07
C GLU A 21 2.80 -5.66 -0.29
N VAL A 22 1.56 -6.08 -0.57
CA VAL A 22 0.90 -5.75 -1.84
C VAL A 22 0.67 -4.24 -1.98
N ILE A 23 0.23 -3.55 -0.92
CA ILE A 23 0.07 -2.09 -0.98
C ILE A 23 1.44 -1.42 -1.06
N ARG A 24 2.44 -1.91 -0.32
CA ARG A 24 3.80 -1.37 -0.33
C ARG A 24 4.42 -1.40 -1.72
N GLU A 25 4.33 -2.53 -2.41
CA GLU A 25 4.80 -2.70 -3.80
C GLU A 25 4.15 -1.67 -4.74
N LEU A 26 2.82 -1.52 -4.67
CA LEU A 26 2.09 -0.60 -5.55
C LEU A 26 2.33 0.88 -5.19
N TYR A 27 2.19 1.23 -3.91
CA TYR A 27 2.21 2.62 -3.44
C TYR A 27 3.62 3.21 -3.34
N ILE A 28 4.61 2.39 -2.98
CA ILE A 28 6.00 2.83 -2.76
C ILE A 28 6.88 2.45 -3.94
N GLU A 29 6.98 1.16 -4.27
CA GLU A 29 7.94 0.70 -5.29
C GLU A 29 7.54 1.13 -6.70
N ARG A 30 6.24 1.10 -7.01
CA ARG A 30 5.69 1.61 -8.28
C ARG A 30 5.28 3.08 -8.24
N ASP A 31 5.45 3.74 -7.09
CA ASP A 31 5.08 5.13 -6.83
C ASP A 31 3.61 5.46 -7.16
N GLU A 32 2.70 4.48 -7.12
CA GLU A 32 1.30 4.70 -7.48
C GLU A 32 0.55 5.52 -6.42
N GLY A 33 -0.47 6.25 -6.85
CA GLY A 33 -1.37 6.96 -5.94
C GLY A 33 -2.45 6.04 -5.36
N PRO A 34 -3.06 6.38 -4.20
CA PRO A 34 -4.06 5.53 -3.54
C PRO A 34 -5.26 5.15 -4.42
N SER A 35 -5.62 6.01 -5.38
CA SER A 35 -6.70 5.75 -6.34
C SER A 35 -6.33 4.68 -7.38
N VAL A 36 -5.07 4.65 -7.82
CA VAL A 36 -4.57 3.66 -8.79
C VAL A 36 -4.43 2.30 -8.10
N THR A 37 -3.78 2.28 -6.94
CA THR A 37 -3.66 1.09 -6.09
C THR A 37 -5.03 0.46 -5.78
N ALA A 38 -6.04 1.27 -5.47
CA ALA A 38 -7.40 0.79 -5.24
C ALA A 38 -8.02 0.11 -6.47
N ARG A 39 -7.76 0.65 -7.66
CA ARG A 39 -8.25 0.09 -8.93
C ARG A 39 -7.57 -1.25 -9.23
N GLU A 40 -6.25 -1.32 -9.07
CA GLU A 40 -5.47 -2.54 -9.30
C GLU A 40 -5.87 -3.67 -8.35
N LEU A 41 -6.14 -3.33 -7.08
CA LEU A 41 -6.55 -4.29 -6.06
C LEU A 41 -8.05 -4.62 -6.08
N GLY A 42 -8.85 -3.89 -6.85
CA GLY A 42 -10.31 -4.08 -6.90
C GLY A 42 -10.99 -3.83 -5.55
N ILE A 43 -10.46 -2.91 -4.74
CA ILE A 43 -11.00 -2.53 -3.42
C ILE A 43 -11.32 -1.04 -3.35
N PRO A 44 -12.16 -0.59 -2.40
CA PRO A 44 -12.44 0.83 -2.24
C PRO A 44 -11.17 1.62 -1.90
N ARG A 45 -11.05 2.83 -2.46
CA ARG A 45 -9.96 3.77 -2.13
C ARG A 45 -9.84 4.04 -0.62
N GLN A 46 -10.96 4.08 0.09
CA GLN A 46 -10.99 4.25 1.54
C GLN A 46 -10.29 3.10 2.28
N ALA A 47 -10.40 1.86 1.78
CA ALA A 47 -9.69 0.71 2.32
C ALA A 47 -8.18 0.87 2.13
N VAL A 48 -7.74 1.26 0.93
CA VAL A 48 -6.32 1.53 0.65
C VAL A 48 -5.76 2.62 1.57
N LEU A 49 -6.47 3.73 1.73
CA LEU A 49 -6.05 4.80 2.64
C LEU A 49 -5.96 4.32 4.10
N HIS A 50 -6.93 3.53 4.54
CA HIS A 50 -6.91 2.94 5.87
C HIS A 50 -5.65 2.10 6.08
N PHE A 51 -5.32 1.22 5.14
CA PHE A 51 -4.12 0.37 5.22
C PHE A 51 -2.82 1.17 5.09
N ILE A 52 -2.75 2.17 4.21
CA ILE A 52 -1.59 3.08 4.12
C ILE A 52 -1.32 3.74 5.48
N HIS A 53 -2.38 4.15 6.18
CA HIS A 53 -2.24 4.75 7.50
C HIS A 53 -1.89 3.73 8.58
N GLU A 54 -2.53 2.56 8.56
CA GLU A 54 -2.30 1.49 9.52
C GLU A 54 -0.89 0.91 9.48
N TYR A 55 -0.33 0.77 8.28
CA TYR A 55 1.03 0.25 8.05
C TYR A 55 2.09 1.36 7.97
N ASP A 56 1.70 2.61 8.24
CA ASP A 56 2.58 3.79 8.19
C ASP A 56 3.36 3.97 6.86
N LEU A 57 2.81 3.46 5.75
CA LEU A 57 3.46 3.44 4.43
C LEU A 57 3.69 4.85 3.88
N ARG A 58 2.98 5.86 4.40
CA ARG A 58 3.21 7.25 4.05
C ARG A 58 4.58 7.73 4.51
N ASN A 59 4.94 7.44 5.76
CA ASN A 59 6.26 7.81 6.29
C ASN A 59 7.34 7.01 5.58
N GLU A 60 7.12 5.71 5.36
CA GLU A 60 8.05 4.88 4.61
C GLU A 60 8.30 5.41 3.21
N LYS A 61 7.26 5.80 2.46
CA LYS A 61 7.39 6.41 1.13
C LYS A 61 8.25 7.68 1.16
N HIS A 62 8.02 8.54 2.15
CA HIS A 62 8.81 9.78 2.33
C HIS A 62 10.29 9.47 2.64
N GLU A 63 10.56 8.51 3.52
CA GLU A 63 11.93 8.08 3.83
C GLU A 63 12.62 7.45 2.62
N ASN A 64 11.89 6.66 1.83
CA ASN A 64 12.43 6.01 0.65
C ASN A 64 12.79 7.02 -0.44
N MET A 65 11.95 8.04 -0.65
CA MET A 65 12.25 9.17 -1.52
C MET A 65 13.49 9.95 -1.04
N ALA A 66 13.62 10.20 0.26
CA ALA A 66 14.79 10.88 0.83
C ALA A 66 16.09 10.07 0.64
N LYS A 67 16.02 8.73 0.76
CA LYS A 67 17.16 7.83 0.48
C LYS A 67 17.54 7.81 -0.99
N HIS A 68 16.56 7.70 -1.90
CA HIS A 68 16.81 7.74 -3.34
C HIS A 68 17.44 9.06 -3.79
N ASN A 69 17.09 10.18 -3.16
CA ASN A 69 17.69 11.48 -3.47
C ASN A 69 19.11 11.67 -2.90
N LYS A 70 19.48 10.88 -1.88
CA LYS A 70 20.84 10.87 -1.29
C LYS A 70 21.84 10.04 -2.09
N LEU A 71 21.40 9.02 -2.82
CA LEU A 71 22.26 8.17 -3.67
C LEU A 71 22.67 8.83 -4.99
N LYS A 72 22.08 9.99 -5.33
CA LYS A 72 22.40 10.77 -6.53
C LYS A 72 23.29 12.00 -6.26
N GLN A 73 23.72 12.23 -5.01
CA GLN A 73 24.69 13.27 -4.64
C GLN A 73 26.05 12.64 -4.38
#